data_AF-A0A1N7GLF0-F1
#
_entry.id   AF-A0A1N7GLF0-F1
#
_cell.length_a   1.000
_cell.length_b   1.000
_cell.length_c   1.000
_cell.angle_alpha   90.00
_cell.angle_beta   90.00
_cell.angle_gamma   90.00
#
_symmetry.space_group_name_H-M   'P 1'
#
loop_
_entity.id
_entity.type
_entity.pdbx_description
1 polymer ?
#
loop_
_entity_poly.entity_id
_entity_poly.type
_entity_poly.pdbx_seq_one_letter_code
_entity_poly.pdbx_strand_id
1 'polypeptide(L)'
;MTTACSVVGTTPAVRVAPGRQADGSEAVLEAAQEMTETIQVVEVGPTGIDALAPLVMATVDDWTAFVPQSTPDTVRDVVESVHNGEQPTAASRIVTHAEGRATLPVPDAGPLAVGDRRVLAACGWVVPTSEEDYVARGDMLVRE
;
A
#
# COMPACT_ATOMS: atom_id res chain seq x y z
N MET A 1 13.41 2.37 19.79
CA MET A 1 12.14 2.64 19.09
C MET A 1 12.53 3.35 17.81
N THR A 2 12.58 2.62 16.71
CA THR A 2 12.95 3.20 15.41
C THR A 2 11.69 3.86 14.88
N THR A 3 11.72 5.17 14.64
CA THR A 3 10.62 5.87 13.96
C THR A 3 10.46 5.25 12.58
N ALA A 4 9.27 4.72 12.29
CA ALA A 4 8.98 4.19 10.96
C ALA A 4 8.90 5.36 9.97
N CYS A 5 9.50 5.20 8.80
CA CYS A 5 9.50 6.23 7.76
C CYS A 5 8.07 6.41 7.22
N SER A 6 7.61 7.66 7.12
CA SER A 6 6.35 8.04 6.45
C SER A 6 6.32 7.51 5.01
N VAL A 7 5.15 7.09 4.52
CA VAL A 7 4.95 6.65 3.12
C VAL A 7 3.91 7.49 2.38
N VAL A 8 3.22 8.41 3.06
CA VAL A 8 2.25 9.29 2.41
C VAL A 8 3.00 10.29 1.53
N GLY A 9 2.61 10.37 0.25
CA GLY A 9 3.26 11.26 -0.72
C GLY A 9 4.57 10.72 -1.31
N THR A 10 5.10 9.59 -0.84
CA THR A 10 6.28 8.97 -1.45
C THR A 10 5.93 8.31 -2.78
N THR A 11 6.72 8.61 -3.81
CA THR A 11 6.76 7.90 -5.09
C THR A 11 8.20 7.86 -5.63
N PRO A 12 8.68 6.73 -6.20
CA PRO A 12 8.03 5.42 -6.26
C PRO A 12 7.94 4.75 -4.87
N ALA A 13 6.85 4.02 -4.62
CA ALA A 13 6.64 3.30 -3.37
C ALA A 13 5.90 1.97 -3.55
N VAL A 14 6.25 0.98 -2.74
CA VAL A 14 5.56 -0.31 -2.66
C VAL A 14 5.08 -0.52 -1.22
N ARG A 15 3.78 -0.75 -1.06
CA ARG A 15 3.13 -1.05 0.21
C ARG A 15 2.68 -2.50 0.23
N VAL A 16 2.99 -3.23 1.29
CA VAL A 16 2.54 -4.60 1.52
C VAL A 16 1.51 -4.59 2.64
N ALA A 17 0.25 -4.89 2.32
CA ALA A 17 -0.82 -5.01 3.30
C ALA A 17 -1.07 -6.48 3.63
N PRO A 18 -0.94 -6.89 4.91
CA PRO A 18 -1.12 -8.27 5.32
C PRO A 18 -2.60 -8.65 5.50
N GLY A 19 -2.86 -9.94 5.59
CA GLY A 19 -4.11 -10.56 6.03
C GLY A 19 -4.06 -11.02 7.49
N ARG A 20 -5.08 -11.76 7.92
CA ARG A 20 -5.21 -12.26 9.31
C ARG A 20 -4.36 -13.48 9.70
N GLN A 21 -3.79 -14.21 8.74
CA GLN A 21 -3.09 -15.49 8.96
C GLN A 21 -1.81 -15.54 8.12
N ALA A 22 -0.95 -16.55 8.33
CA ALA A 22 0.31 -16.78 7.60
C ALA A 22 0.09 -16.93 6.08
N ASP A 23 -0.23 -15.82 5.43
CA ASP A 23 -0.59 -15.64 4.03
C ASP A 23 0.65 -15.40 3.15
N GLY A 24 1.83 -15.46 3.76
CA GLY A 24 3.10 -15.19 3.09
C GLY A 24 3.46 -13.71 3.04
N SER A 25 2.73 -12.81 3.69
CA SER A 25 3.02 -11.37 3.68
C SER A 25 4.43 -11.03 4.15
N GLU A 26 4.95 -11.75 5.14
CA GLU A 26 6.33 -11.58 5.63
C GLU A 26 7.33 -11.94 4.52
N ALA A 27 7.17 -13.09 3.87
CA ALA A 27 8.03 -13.51 2.76
C ALA A 27 7.92 -12.57 1.54
N VAL A 28 6.73 -12.01 1.29
CA VAL A 28 6.51 -10.99 0.25
C VAL A 28 7.24 -9.69 0.61
N LEU A 29 7.14 -9.23 1.86
CA LEU A 29 7.83 -8.03 2.32
C LEU A 29 9.35 -8.20 2.27
N GLU A 30 9.87 -9.33 2.76
CA GLU A 30 11.31 -9.65 2.71
C GLU A 30 11.82 -9.65 1.26
N ALA A 31 11.14 -10.37 0.36
CA ALA A 31 11.52 -10.43 -1.05
C ALA A 31 11.51 -9.05 -1.74
N ALA A 32 10.57 -8.18 -1.37
CA ALA A 32 10.54 -6.81 -1.86
C ALA A 32 11.69 -5.98 -1.31
N GLN A 33 12.01 -6.13 -0.01
CA GLN A 33 13.09 -5.41 0.66
C GLN A 33 14.49 -5.80 0.14
N GLU A 34 14.69 -7.04 -0.29
CA GLU A 34 15.94 -7.49 -0.93
C GLU A 34 16.35 -6.68 -2.17
N MET A 35 15.39 -6.00 -2.81
CA MET A 35 15.60 -5.23 -4.04
C MET A 35 15.76 -3.71 -3.79
N THR A 36 15.85 -3.27 -2.54
CA THR A 36 15.68 -1.86 -2.15
C THR A 36 16.98 -1.05 -2.11
N GLU A 37 17.43 -0.55 -3.26
CA GLU A 37 18.42 0.55 -3.27
C GLU A 37 17.78 1.93 -3.52
N THR A 38 16.59 1.97 -4.13
CA THR A 38 15.99 3.25 -4.61
C THR A 38 14.50 3.40 -4.38
N ILE A 39 13.76 2.32 -4.08
CA ILE A 39 12.30 2.35 -3.89
C ILE A 39 11.98 2.15 -2.41
N GLN A 40 11.06 2.96 -1.89
CA GLN A 40 10.53 2.76 -0.55
C GLN A 40 9.57 1.56 -0.53
N VAL A 41 9.96 0.51 0.19
CA VAL A 41 9.10 -0.66 0.46
C VAL A 41 8.70 -0.64 1.93
N VAL A 42 7.39 -0.66 2.22
CA VAL A 42 6.88 -0.63 3.59
C VAL A 42 5.77 -1.65 3.82
N GLU A 43 5.71 -2.18 5.03
CA GLU A 43 4.52 -2.85 5.53
C GLU A 43 3.50 -1.80 5.99
N VAL A 44 2.24 -1.99 5.61
CA VAL A 44 1.11 -1.18 6.07
C VAL A 44 0.12 -2.05 6.84
N GLY A 45 -0.88 -1.44 7.47
CA GLY A 45 -1.94 -2.21 8.13
C GLY A 45 -2.77 -3.04 7.13
N PRO A 46 -3.56 -4.01 7.60
CA PRO A 46 -4.43 -4.80 6.72
C PRO A 46 -5.53 -3.94 6.08
N THR A 47 -5.97 -4.31 4.87
CA THR A 47 -7.14 -3.68 4.23
C THR A 47 -8.47 -4.17 4.81
N GLY A 48 -8.45 -5.20 5.64
CA GLY A 48 -9.65 -5.85 6.18
C GLY A 48 -10.37 -6.79 5.20
N ILE A 49 -9.76 -7.07 4.03
CA ILE A 49 -10.28 -8.02 3.04
C ILE A 49 -9.24 -9.13 2.84
N ASP A 50 -9.35 -10.20 3.64
CA ASP A 50 -8.38 -11.33 3.60
C ASP A 50 -8.28 -11.98 2.22
N ALA A 51 -9.34 -11.96 1.41
CA ALA A 51 -9.32 -12.51 0.05
C ALA A 51 -8.38 -11.77 -0.92
N LEU A 52 -7.91 -10.57 -0.57
CA LEU A 52 -6.93 -9.81 -1.34
C LEU A 52 -5.50 -9.97 -0.79
N ALA A 53 -5.35 -10.51 0.42
CA ALA A 53 -4.07 -10.58 1.11
C ALA A 53 -3.19 -11.75 0.61
N PRO A 54 -1.85 -11.60 0.57
CA PRO A 54 -1.11 -10.34 0.72
C PRO A 54 -1.43 -9.38 -0.43
N LEU A 55 -1.78 -8.13 -0.11
CA LEU A 55 -2.06 -7.12 -1.13
C LEU A 55 -0.84 -6.21 -1.28
N VAL A 56 -0.24 -6.23 -2.46
CA VAL A 56 0.79 -5.27 -2.83
C VAL A 56 0.15 -4.09 -3.55
N MET A 57 0.50 -2.88 -3.11
CA MET A 57 0.12 -1.63 -3.77
C MET A 57 1.37 -0.91 -4.24
N ALA A 58 1.47 -0.71 -5.54
CA ALA A 58 2.63 -0.13 -6.19
C ALA A 58 2.26 1.25 -6.73
N THR A 59 2.93 2.28 -6.22
CA THR A 59 2.71 3.67 -6.62
C THR A 59 3.86 4.17 -7.49
N VAL A 60 3.50 4.71 -8.67
CA VAL A 60 4.38 5.47 -9.55
C VAL A 60 3.63 6.74 -9.93
N ASP A 61 4.23 7.91 -9.69
CA ASP A 61 3.56 9.22 -9.72
C ASP A 61 2.23 9.20 -8.93
N ASP A 62 1.14 9.62 -9.57
CA ASP A 62 -0.22 9.68 -9.03
C ASP A 62 -1.04 8.40 -9.27
N TRP A 63 -0.39 7.30 -9.66
CA TRP A 63 -1.05 6.04 -10.01
C TRP A 63 -0.65 4.93 -9.06
N THR A 64 -1.65 4.24 -8.52
CA THR A 64 -1.45 3.07 -7.68
C THR A 64 -2.07 1.82 -8.31
N ALA A 65 -1.22 0.84 -8.59
CA ALA A 65 -1.60 -0.52 -8.97
C ALA A 65 -1.88 -1.39 -7.74
N PHE A 66 -2.92 -2.22 -7.82
CA PHE A 66 -3.34 -3.18 -6.80
C PHE A 66 -3.07 -4.61 -7.28
N VAL A 67 -2.18 -5.31 -6.58
CA VAL A 67 -1.74 -6.69 -6.90
C VAL A 67 -2.13 -7.61 -5.74
N PRO A 68 -3.35 -8.19 -5.76
CA PRO A 68 -3.84 -9.03 -4.68
C PRO A 68 -3.16 -10.41 -4.70
N GLN A 69 -3.17 -11.10 -3.56
CA GLN A 69 -2.65 -12.46 -3.40
C GLN A 69 -1.20 -12.60 -3.89
N SER A 70 -0.39 -11.57 -3.63
CA SER A 70 0.99 -11.50 -4.11
C SER A 70 1.87 -12.58 -3.49
N THR A 71 2.81 -13.07 -4.29
CA THR A 71 3.86 -14.00 -3.88
C THR A 71 5.23 -13.31 -3.89
N PRO A 72 6.28 -13.92 -3.30
CA PRO A 72 7.65 -13.40 -3.39
C PRO A 72 8.13 -13.17 -4.83
N ASP A 73 7.74 -13.99 -5.79
CA ASP A 73 8.11 -13.76 -7.19
C ASP A 73 7.31 -12.60 -7.80
N THR A 74 6.00 -12.56 -7.52
CA THR A 74 5.14 -11.48 -8.02
C THR A 74 5.62 -10.11 -7.52
N VAL A 75 6.03 -10.00 -6.26
CA VAL A 75 6.45 -8.71 -5.71
C VAL A 75 7.82 -8.28 -6.23
N ARG A 76 8.70 -9.21 -6.60
CA ARG A 76 9.97 -8.86 -7.27
C ARG A 76 9.71 -8.23 -8.64
N ASP A 77 8.81 -8.82 -9.42
CA ASP A 77 8.38 -8.26 -10.71
C ASP A 77 7.72 -6.88 -10.54
N VAL A 78 6.93 -6.69 -9.47
CA VAL A 78 6.33 -5.41 -9.12
C VAL A 78 7.42 -4.37 -8.81
N VAL A 79 8.39 -4.70 -7.96
CA VAL A 79 9.48 -3.79 -7.59
C VAL A 79 10.31 -3.42 -8.81
N GLU A 80 10.62 -4.37 -9.69
CA GLU A 80 11.32 -4.11 -10.96
C GLU A 80 10.52 -3.17 -11.86
N SER A 81 9.21 -3.41 -12.03
CA SER A 81 8.33 -2.53 -12.83
C SER A 81 8.35 -1.11 -12.28
N VAL A 82 8.16 -0.97 -10.96
CA VAL A 82 8.17 0.33 -10.27
C VAL A 82 9.53 1.03 -10.39
N HIS A 83 10.63 0.27 -10.35
CA HIS A 83 11.99 0.81 -10.49
C HIS A 83 12.20 1.45 -11.86
N ASN A 84 11.60 0.85 -12.89
CA ASN A 84 11.62 1.37 -14.26
C ASN A 84 10.59 2.48 -14.50
N GLY A 85 9.81 2.89 -13.48
CA GLY A 85 8.73 3.86 -13.62
C GLY A 85 7.50 3.30 -14.34
N GLU A 86 7.32 1.98 -14.33
CA GLU A 86 6.27 1.27 -15.04
C GLU A 86 5.21 0.71 -14.07
N GLN A 87 3.98 0.55 -14.58
CA GLN A 87 2.92 -0.11 -13.82
C GLN A 87 3.07 -1.63 -13.91
N PRO A 88 2.94 -2.38 -12.79
CA PRO A 88 3.06 -3.83 -12.82
C PRO A 88 1.99 -4.49 -13.70
N THR A 89 2.39 -5.46 -14.52
CA THR A 89 1.48 -6.21 -15.40
C THR A 89 0.50 -7.10 -14.63
N ALA A 90 0.87 -7.55 -13.43
CA ALA A 90 0.02 -8.33 -12.53
C ALA A 90 -1.06 -7.49 -11.82
N ALA A 91 -1.12 -6.18 -12.07
CA ALA A 91 -2.12 -5.30 -11.47
C ALA A 91 -3.54 -5.73 -11.84
N SER A 92 -4.34 -6.05 -10.83
CA SER A 92 -5.76 -6.30 -11.03
C SER A 92 -6.51 -5.01 -11.32
N ARG A 93 -6.07 -3.88 -10.74
CA ARG A 93 -6.65 -2.54 -10.91
C ARG A 93 -5.55 -1.50 -10.78
N ILE A 94 -5.71 -0.39 -11.48
CA ILE A 94 -4.84 0.79 -11.39
C ILE A 94 -5.74 1.99 -11.18
N VAL A 95 -5.44 2.80 -10.17
CA VAL A 95 -6.26 3.94 -9.77
C VAL A 95 -5.40 5.19 -9.69
N THR A 96 -5.89 6.29 -10.24
CA THR A 96 -5.26 7.60 -10.04
C THR A 96 -5.73 8.23 -8.74
N HIS A 97 -4.84 8.95 -8.06
CA HIS A 97 -5.16 9.72 -6.87
C HIS A 97 -4.31 10.98 -6.80
N ALA A 98 -4.75 11.99 -6.06
CA ALA A 98 -3.92 13.16 -5.79
C ALA A 98 -2.63 12.77 -5.03
N GLU A 99 -1.55 13.49 -5.31
CA GLU A 99 -0.31 13.47 -4.53
C GLU A 99 -0.61 13.69 -3.03
N GLY A 100 0.14 13.02 -2.16
CA GLY A 100 0.00 13.17 -0.71
C GLY A 100 -1.30 12.62 -0.11
N ARG A 101 -2.10 11.86 -0.88
CA ARG A 101 -3.33 11.24 -0.36
C ARG A 101 -3.00 10.33 0.83
N ALA A 102 -3.58 10.62 2.00
CA ALA A 102 -3.39 9.85 3.24
C ALA A 102 -4.46 8.76 3.49
N THR A 103 -5.28 8.45 2.47
CA THR A 103 -6.33 7.43 2.53
C THR A 103 -6.22 6.49 1.34
N LEU A 104 -6.49 5.20 1.54
CA LEU A 104 -6.46 4.19 0.50
C LEU A 104 -7.21 4.67 -0.76
N PRO A 105 -6.54 4.73 -1.94
CA PRO A 105 -7.23 5.00 -3.20
C PRO A 105 -8.33 3.97 -3.43
N VAL A 106 -9.51 4.43 -3.83
CA VAL A 106 -10.68 3.56 -3.99
C VAL A 106 -10.85 3.26 -5.49
N PRO A 107 -10.77 1.99 -5.93
CA PRO A 107 -11.07 1.63 -7.31
C PRO A 107 -12.56 1.81 -7.62
N ASP A 108 -12.89 1.91 -8.90
CA ASP A 108 -14.26 2.05 -9.41
C ASP A 108 -15.10 0.76 -9.29
N ALA A 109 -14.44 -0.39 -9.12
CA ALA A 109 -15.08 -1.69 -8.99
C ALA A 109 -14.31 -2.65 -8.08
N GLY A 110 -15.01 -3.69 -7.62
CA GLY A 110 -14.45 -4.77 -6.82
C GLY A 110 -14.61 -4.56 -5.31
N PRO A 111 -13.99 -5.43 -4.48
CA PRO A 111 -14.24 -5.45 -3.04
C PRO A 111 -13.88 -4.16 -2.31
N LEU A 112 -12.88 -3.42 -2.80
CA LEU A 112 -12.45 -2.14 -2.23
C LEU A 112 -13.36 -0.96 -2.60
N ALA A 113 -14.22 -1.12 -3.62
CA ALA A 113 -15.16 -0.09 -4.06
C ALA A 113 -16.49 -0.09 -3.25
N VAL A 114 -16.66 -1.04 -2.33
CA VAL A 114 -17.93 -1.22 -1.61
C VAL A 114 -17.99 -0.32 -0.38
N GLY A 115 -19.00 0.55 -0.34
CA GLY A 115 -19.32 1.40 0.81
C GLY A 115 -18.44 2.65 0.94
N ASP A 116 -18.51 3.31 2.11
CA ASP A 116 -17.72 4.50 2.44
C ASP A 116 -16.82 4.20 3.66
N ARG A 117 -15.50 4.21 3.45
CA ARG A 117 -14.49 3.82 4.45
C ARG A 117 -14.04 5.02 5.28
N ARG A 118 -14.94 5.70 5.99
CA ARG A 118 -14.57 6.91 6.77
C ARG A 118 -13.56 6.63 7.88
N VAL A 119 -13.90 5.74 8.80
CA VAL A 119 -13.01 5.41 9.94
C VAL A 119 -11.79 4.63 9.44
N LEU A 120 -12.02 3.64 8.59
CA LEU A 120 -11.01 2.70 8.07
C LEU A 120 -10.27 3.21 6.81
N ALA A 121 -10.32 4.52 6.53
CA ALA A 121 -9.77 5.11 5.31
C ALA A 121 -8.27 4.90 5.15
N ALA A 122 -7.54 4.84 6.26
CA ALA A 122 -6.08 4.69 6.28
C ALA A 122 -5.62 3.22 6.35
N CYS A 123 -6.52 2.29 6.69
CA CYS A 123 -6.20 0.86 6.77
C CYS A 123 -5.79 0.34 5.39
N GLY A 124 -4.62 -0.31 5.30
CA GLY A 124 -4.06 -0.72 4.01
C GLY A 124 -3.26 0.35 3.29
N TRP A 125 -3.02 1.54 3.87
CA TRP A 125 -2.40 2.64 3.14
C TRP A 125 -1.27 3.34 3.87
N VAL A 126 -1.44 3.57 5.17
CA VAL A 126 -0.43 4.21 6.01
C VAL A 126 0.37 3.17 6.79
N VAL A 127 1.60 3.53 7.15
CA VAL A 127 2.43 2.79 8.10
C VAL A 127 1.79 2.94 9.49
N PRO A 128 1.35 1.85 10.15
CA PRO A 128 0.58 1.93 11.40
C PRO A 128 1.27 2.64 12.55
N THR A 129 2.60 2.70 12.52
CA THR A 129 3.46 3.26 13.56
C THR A 129 4.07 4.63 13.17
N SER A 130 3.74 5.17 12.00
CA SER A 130 4.19 6.49 11.55
C SER A 130 3.23 7.57 12.03
N GLU A 131 3.64 8.40 12.99
CA GLU A 131 2.83 9.57 13.39
C GLU A 131 2.60 10.54 12.23
N GLU A 132 3.61 10.74 11.39
CA GLU A 132 3.57 11.64 10.24
C GLU A 132 2.49 11.25 9.23
N ASP A 133 2.35 9.95 8.94
CA ASP A 133 1.28 9.46 8.05
C ASP A 133 -0.12 9.78 8.59
N TYR A 134 -0.29 9.72 9.92
CA TYR A 134 -1.55 10.01 10.58
C TYR A 134 -1.85 11.50 10.62
N VAL A 135 -0.83 12.35 10.82
CA VAL A 135 -0.94 13.81 10.74
C VAL A 135 -1.30 14.26 9.32
N ALA A 136 -0.74 13.63 8.28
CA ALA A 136 -1.06 13.93 6.88
C ALA A 136 -2.55 13.72 6.53
N ARG A 137 -3.28 12.95 7.33
CA ARG A 137 -4.73 12.74 7.19
C ARG A 137 -5.57 13.91 7.74
N GLY A 138 -4.98 14.82 8.51
CA GLY A 138 -5.67 15.87 9.25
C GLY A 138 -6.03 15.45 10.69
N ASP A 139 -6.57 16.39 11.48
CA ASP A 139 -6.87 16.16 12.89
C ASP A 139 -7.78 14.94 13.11
N MET A 140 -7.21 13.88 13.69
CA MET A 140 -7.92 12.63 13.96
C MET A 140 -9.00 12.73 15.05
N LEU A 141 -9.04 13.84 15.78
CA LEU A 141 -9.89 14.05 16.95
C LEU A 141 -10.48 15.47 16.99
N VAL A 142 -11.06 15.94 15.88
CA VAL A 142 -11.95 17.09 15.99
C VAL A 142 -13.19 16.63 16.76
N ARG A 143 -13.28 17.04 18.03
CA ARG A 143 -14.55 16.99 18.77
C ARG A 143 -15.49 18.00 18.11
N GLU A 144 -16.59 17.51 17.56
CA GLU A 144 -17.77 18.36 17.30
C GLU A 144 -18.42 18.82 18.61
#